data_AF-A0ABC8KZ32-F1
#
_entry.id   AF-A0ABC8KZ32-F1
#
_cell.length_a   1.000
_cell.length_b   1.000
_cell.length_c   1.000
_cell.angle_alpha   90.00
_cell.angle_beta   90.00
_cell.angle_gamma   90.00
#
_symmetry.space_group_name_H-M   'P 1'
#
loop_
_entity.id
_entity.type
_entity.pdbx_description
1 polymer ?
#
loop_
_entity_poly.entity_id
_entity_poly.type
_entity_poly.pdbx_seq_one_letter_code
_entity_poly.pdbx_strand_id
1 'polypeptide(L)'
;MRIIKLVMTCLWFLLVSRFTSANEANMNCLRSIKSQVEDPNGYLSSWVFHNVTEGSICMFNGVSCWNDKENRVMSIELPGYGLKGEFPHGINQCYGLTNLNLSGNNFIGVLPSNIASLVAFLTTLDLSYNQFSGEIPAGLSNITYLNILMLQGNQFTGQLPPELASLQRLRQFSAADNQLIGPVPKFDEAMGIGEDSFANNTGLCGLPMDLCIDLEEEMIRFGMIGAALFAPVGAFLGWFFLNDKKEKRGELRRRS
;
A
#
# COMPACT_ATOMS: atom_id res chain seq x y z
N MET A 1 -54.42 23.24 -6.01
CA MET A 1 -53.76 23.81 -4.79
C MET A 1 -53.48 22.79 -3.68
N ARG A 2 -54.32 21.77 -3.44
CA ARG A 2 -54.07 20.72 -2.42
C ARG A 2 -52.94 19.74 -2.77
N ILE A 3 -52.82 19.33 -4.04
CA ILE A 3 -51.78 18.37 -4.49
C ILE A 3 -50.37 18.99 -4.41
N ILE A 4 -50.21 20.26 -4.81
CA ILE A 4 -48.92 20.97 -4.73
C ILE A 4 -48.45 21.10 -3.26
N LYS A 5 -49.35 21.42 -2.33
CA LYS A 5 -49.02 21.46 -0.89
C LYS A 5 -48.61 20.07 -0.37
N LEU A 6 -49.30 19.00 -0.78
CA LEU A 6 -48.98 17.63 -0.38
C LEU A 6 -47.62 17.16 -0.92
N VAL A 7 -47.31 17.49 -2.17
CA VAL A 7 -46.03 17.19 -2.81
C VAL A 7 -44.90 17.97 -2.14
N MET A 8 -45.10 19.26 -1.84
CA MET A 8 -44.11 20.07 -1.12
C MET A 8 -43.88 19.59 0.31
N THR A 9 -44.92 19.17 1.03
CA THR A 9 -44.76 18.57 2.37
C THR A 9 -44.04 17.23 2.30
N CYS A 10 -44.36 16.35 1.35
CA CYS A 10 -43.64 15.09 1.18
C CYS A 10 -42.17 15.30 0.79
N LEU A 11 -41.89 16.23 -0.12
CA LEU A 11 -40.50 16.59 -0.46
C LEU A 11 -39.76 17.14 0.76
N TRP A 12 -40.40 17.98 1.57
CA TRP A 12 -39.80 18.52 2.78
C TRP A 12 -39.53 17.44 3.84
N PHE A 13 -40.47 16.52 4.07
CA PHE A 13 -40.27 15.37 4.96
C PHE A 13 -39.16 14.42 4.46
N LEU A 14 -39.07 14.17 3.14
CA LEU A 14 -38.00 13.37 2.54
C LEU A 14 -36.63 14.05 2.64
N LEU A 15 -36.58 15.38 2.56
CA LEU A 15 -35.36 16.16 2.74
C LEU A 15 -34.89 16.11 4.21
N VAL A 16 -35.81 16.30 5.17
CA VAL A 16 -35.49 16.24 6.61
C VAL A 16 -35.06 14.84 7.05
N SER A 17 -35.69 13.78 6.54
CA SER A 17 -35.30 12.39 6.87
C SER A 17 -33.94 11.99 6.29
N ARG A 18 -33.57 12.52 5.12
CA ARG A 18 -32.21 12.36 4.55
C ARG A 18 -31.16 13.16 5.32
N PHE A 19 -31.51 14.34 5.81
CA PHE A 19 -30.59 15.19 6.57
C PHE A 19 -30.24 14.58 7.93
N THR A 20 -31.26 14.05 8.62
CA THR A 20 -31.09 13.36 9.92
C THR A 20 -30.27 12.08 9.79
N SER A 21 -30.50 11.26 8.76
CA SER A 21 -29.75 10.02 8.54
C SER A 21 -28.29 10.25 8.13
N ALA A 22 -28.00 11.31 7.37
CA ALA A 22 -26.63 11.67 7.00
C ALA A 22 -25.82 12.18 8.22
N ASN A 23 -26.43 13.00 9.08
CA ASN A 23 -25.81 13.43 10.34
C ASN A 23 -25.55 12.22 11.26
N GLU A 24 -26.50 11.29 11.35
CA GLU A 24 -26.36 10.06 12.13
C GLU A 24 -25.23 9.17 11.61
N ALA A 25 -25.09 9.01 10.29
CA ALA A 25 -24.03 8.20 9.71
C ALA A 25 -22.62 8.74 9.98
N ASN A 26 -22.41 10.07 9.85
CA ASN A 26 -21.09 10.66 10.13
C ASN A 26 -20.71 10.57 11.61
N MET A 27 -21.68 10.69 12.53
CA MET A 27 -21.43 10.45 13.96
C MET A 27 -21.10 8.98 14.25
N ASN A 28 -21.81 8.05 13.61
CA ASN A 28 -21.56 6.62 13.75
C ASN A 28 -20.17 6.22 13.27
N CYS A 29 -19.64 6.87 12.22
CA CYS A 29 -18.27 6.68 11.77
C CYS A 29 -17.26 6.92 12.90
N LEU A 30 -17.25 8.12 13.49
CA LEU A 30 -16.29 8.48 14.55
C LEU A 30 -16.50 7.62 15.82
N ARG A 31 -17.75 7.28 16.15
CA ARG A 31 -18.05 6.37 17.26
C ARG A 31 -17.49 4.97 17.02
N SER A 32 -17.64 4.46 15.80
CA SER A 32 -17.14 3.16 15.36
C SER A 32 -15.61 3.14 15.40
N ILE A 33 -14.95 4.16 14.87
CA ILE A 33 -13.49 4.34 14.95
C ILE A 33 -13.02 4.34 16.41
N LYS A 34 -13.63 5.17 17.27
CA LYS A 34 -13.26 5.23 18.70
C LYS A 34 -13.41 3.88 19.42
N SER A 35 -14.36 3.04 19.00
CA SER A 35 -14.55 1.71 19.58
C SER A 35 -13.53 0.66 19.12
N GLN A 36 -12.86 0.90 17.98
CA GLN A 36 -11.89 -0.01 17.37
C GLN A 36 -10.44 0.38 17.66
N VAL A 37 -10.19 1.66 17.96
CA VAL A 37 -8.85 2.19 18.22
C VAL A 37 -8.56 2.18 19.72
N GLU A 38 -7.46 1.55 20.09
CA GLU A 38 -6.90 1.63 21.44
C GLU A 38 -6.11 2.92 21.60
N ASP A 39 -6.47 3.74 22.59
CA ASP A 39 -5.90 5.07 22.84
C ASP A 39 -5.25 5.15 24.23
N PRO A 40 -4.00 4.67 24.38
CA PRO A 40 -3.34 4.60 25.68
C PRO A 40 -3.03 5.99 26.27
N ASN A 41 -2.96 7.03 25.43
CA ASN A 41 -2.60 8.39 25.83
C ASN A 41 -3.82 9.31 26.00
N GLY A 42 -5.03 8.81 25.74
CA GLY A 42 -6.27 9.56 25.91
C GLY A 42 -6.46 10.69 24.90
N TYR A 43 -5.82 10.63 23.73
CA TYR A 43 -5.93 11.68 22.71
C TYR A 43 -7.36 11.81 22.14
N LEU A 44 -8.08 10.69 22.02
CA LEU A 44 -9.48 10.60 21.57
C LEU A 44 -10.47 10.93 22.70
N SER A 45 -10.02 11.37 23.87
CA SER A 45 -10.89 11.74 24.99
C SER A 45 -11.90 12.84 24.63
N SER A 46 -11.54 13.75 23.72
CA SER A 46 -12.44 14.83 23.25
C SER A 46 -13.62 14.32 22.42
N TRP A 47 -13.58 13.08 21.92
CA TRP A 47 -14.62 12.50 21.08
C TRP A 47 -15.80 12.04 21.95
N VAL A 48 -16.61 13.00 22.40
CA VAL A 48 -17.74 12.76 23.31
C VAL A 48 -19.06 12.85 22.53
N PHE A 49 -19.85 11.79 22.56
CA PHE A 49 -21.05 11.66 21.72
C PHE A 49 -22.38 11.96 22.45
N HIS A 50 -22.35 12.74 23.53
CA HIS A 50 -23.54 13.12 24.30
C HIS A 50 -24.02 14.53 23.91
N ASN A 51 -25.33 14.73 23.79
CA ASN A 51 -25.96 16.03 23.48
C ASN A 51 -25.36 16.73 22.24
N VAL A 52 -25.17 15.95 21.16
CA VAL A 52 -24.49 16.39 19.94
C VAL A 52 -25.36 17.41 19.19
N THR A 53 -24.96 18.67 19.20
CA THR A 53 -25.49 19.70 18.30
C THR A 53 -24.80 19.62 16.94
N GLU A 54 -25.42 20.13 15.87
CA GLU A 54 -24.75 20.24 14.57
C GLU A 54 -23.40 20.97 14.69
N GLY A 55 -22.36 20.44 14.03
CA GLY A 55 -21.00 20.97 14.05
C GLY A 55 -20.14 20.52 15.25
N SER A 56 -20.72 19.93 16.29
CA SER A 56 -19.95 19.60 17.51
C SER A 56 -18.85 18.55 17.29
N ILE A 57 -19.04 17.60 16.36
CA ILE A 57 -17.99 16.61 16.05
C ILE A 57 -16.77 17.23 15.36
N CYS A 58 -16.93 18.42 14.77
CA CYS A 58 -15.84 19.15 14.11
C CYS A 58 -14.89 19.80 15.12
N MET A 59 -15.25 19.80 16.41
CA MET A 59 -14.39 20.25 17.51
C MET A 59 -13.59 19.10 18.13
N PHE A 60 -13.74 17.87 17.62
CA PHE A 60 -12.98 16.73 18.12
C PHE A 60 -11.52 16.83 17.68
N ASN A 61 -10.60 16.45 18.56
CA ASN A 61 -9.18 16.38 18.27
C ASN A 61 -8.94 15.56 17.00
N GLY A 62 -8.20 16.14 16.06
CA GLY A 62 -7.87 15.50 14.79
C GLY A 62 -9.03 15.42 13.80
N VAL A 63 -10.20 15.97 14.06
CA VAL A 63 -11.33 15.95 13.11
C VAL A 63 -11.48 17.33 12.47
N SER A 64 -11.59 17.37 11.15
CA SER A 64 -11.97 18.57 10.40
C SER A 64 -13.17 18.28 9.51
N CYS A 65 -14.08 19.24 9.39
CA CYS A 65 -15.29 19.11 8.59
C CYS A 65 -15.24 19.98 7.33
N TRP A 66 -16.10 19.66 6.36
CA TRP A 66 -16.29 20.49 5.16
C TRP A 66 -16.88 21.87 5.46
N ASN A 67 -17.68 21.93 6.52
CA ASN A 67 -18.32 23.13 7.05
C ASN A 67 -18.44 22.94 8.56
N ASP A 68 -17.98 23.91 9.35
CA ASP A 68 -17.97 23.85 10.82
C ASP A 68 -19.37 23.75 11.45
N LYS A 69 -20.42 23.99 10.64
CA LYS A 69 -21.83 23.86 11.04
C LYS A 69 -22.46 22.53 10.62
N GLU A 70 -21.74 21.68 9.90
CA GLU A 70 -22.25 20.40 9.41
C GLU A 70 -21.40 19.27 9.99
N ASN A 71 -22.04 18.16 10.37
CA ASN A 71 -21.34 16.98 10.87
C ASN A 71 -20.69 16.17 9.71
N ARG A 72 -20.23 16.82 8.65
CA ARG A 72 -19.64 16.15 7.48
C ARG A 72 -18.12 16.16 7.60
N VAL A 73 -17.57 15.06 8.12
CA VAL A 73 -16.13 14.87 8.28
C VAL A 73 -15.44 14.92 6.92
N MET A 74 -14.38 15.72 6.84
CA MET A 74 -13.51 15.90 5.67
C MET A 74 -12.13 15.28 5.89
N SER A 75 -11.53 15.53 7.07
CA SER A 75 -10.24 14.98 7.45
C SER A 75 -10.26 14.34 8.83
N ILE A 76 -9.50 13.25 8.98
CA ILE A 76 -9.11 12.66 10.25
C ILE A 76 -7.56 12.66 10.31
N GLU A 77 -7.01 13.50 11.18
CA GLU A 77 -5.59 13.73 11.42
C GLU A 77 -5.20 13.23 12.82
N LEU A 78 -4.70 12.00 12.91
CA LEU A 78 -4.28 11.36 14.16
C LEU A 78 -2.80 10.94 14.16
N PRO A 79 -1.83 11.78 13.73
CA PRO A 79 -0.44 11.36 13.66
C PRO A 79 0.24 11.31 15.04
N GLY A 80 1.05 10.29 15.30
CA GLY A 80 2.02 10.34 16.41
C GLY A 80 1.46 10.16 17.82
N TYR A 81 0.23 9.68 17.99
CA TYR A 81 -0.44 9.63 19.30
C TYR A 81 -0.30 8.29 20.02
N GLY A 82 0.47 7.36 19.47
CA GLY A 82 0.68 6.02 20.03
C GLY A 82 -0.57 5.15 20.00
N LEU A 83 -1.53 5.48 19.12
CA LEU A 83 -2.76 4.72 18.91
C LEU A 83 -2.44 3.30 18.46
N LYS A 84 -3.27 2.34 18.87
CA LYS A 84 -3.11 0.91 18.60
C LYS A 84 -4.40 0.32 18.03
N GLY A 85 -4.30 -0.92 17.57
CA GLY A 85 -5.39 -1.68 16.96
C GLY A 85 -5.09 -1.99 15.50
N GLU A 86 -6.11 -2.46 14.78
CA GLU A 86 -6.04 -2.68 13.33
C GLU A 86 -6.56 -1.46 12.56
N PHE A 87 -6.59 -1.54 11.22
CA PHE A 87 -7.18 -0.51 10.39
C PHE A 87 -8.68 -0.32 10.73
N PRO A 88 -9.13 0.89 11.11
CA PRO A 88 -10.48 1.08 11.61
C PRO A 88 -11.52 1.04 10.48
N HIS A 89 -12.23 -0.08 10.35
CA HIS A 89 -13.25 -0.30 9.33
C HIS A 89 -14.45 0.65 9.42
N GLY A 90 -14.71 1.24 10.59
CA GLY A 90 -15.77 2.23 10.81
C GLY A 90 -15.68 3.47 9.92
N ILE A 91 -14.50 3.69 9.31
CA ILE A 91 -14.23 4.79 8.38
C ILE A 91 -15.13 4.77 7.13
N ASN A 92 -15.68 3.60 6.77
CA ASN A 92 -16.59 3.46 5.64
C ASN A 92 -17.92 4.26 5.80
N GLN A 93 -18.24 4.69 7.02
CA GLN A 93 -19.40 5.51 7.32
C GLN A 93 -19.10 7.02 7.20
N CYS A 94 -17.83 7.41 7.06
CA CYS A 94 -17.44 8.81 6.86
C CYS A 94 -17.52 9.18 5.37
N TYR A 95 -18.74 9.35 4.85
CA TYR A 95 -18.99 9.57 3.40
C TYR A 95 -18.36 10.85 2.82
N GLY A 96 -17.95 11.80 3.67
CA GLY A 96 -17.27 13.02 3.26
C GLY A 96 -15.73 12.95 3.30
N LEU A 97 -15.14 11.86 3.78
CA LEU A 97 -13.72 11.81 4.10
C LEU A 97 -12.86 11.87 2.83
N THR A 98 -11.93 12.82 2.79
CA THR A 98 -10.94 12.98 1.72
C THR A 98 -9.51 12.88 2.20
N ASN A 99 -9.27 12.98 3.51
CA ASN A 99 -7.94 12.94 4.09
C ASN A 99 -7.96 12.03 5.31
N LEU A 100 -7.07 11.04 5.31
CA LEU A 100 -6.82 10.17 6.45
C LEU A 100 -5.33 10.12 6.74
N ASN A 101 -4.97 10.52 7.94
CA ASN A 101 -3.60 10.44 8.44
C ASN A 101 -3.59 9.70 9.78
N LEU A 102 -3.04 8.49 9.76
CA LEU A 102 -2.83 7.64 10.92
C LEU A 102 -1.33 7.41 11.17
N SER A 103 -0.47 8.25 10.60
CA SER A 103 0.99 8.04 10.61
C SER A 103 1.61 8.06 12.01
N GLY A 104 2.75 7.40 12.18
CA GLY A 104 3.52 7.48 13.43
C GLY A 104 2.80 6.88 14.65
N ASN A 105 1.97 5.87 14.44
CA ASN A 105 1.26 5.17 15.51
C ASN A 105 1.74 3.72 15.64
N ASN A 106 1.00 2.91 16.39
CA ASN A 106 1.27 1.50 16.64
C ASN A 106 0.15 0.62 16.05
N PHE A 107 -0.43 1.00 14.91
CA PHE A 107 -1.42 0.18 14.22
C PHE A 107 -0.76 -1.09 13.66
N ILE A 108 -1.43 -2.23 13.81
CA ILE A 108 -0.96 -3.56 13.41
C ILE A 108 -1.93 -4.21 12.42
N GLY A 109 -1.63 -5.46 12.03
CA GLY A 109 -2.51 -6.28 11.21
C GLY A 109 -2.32 -6.03 9.72
N VAL A 110 -3.22 -6.58 8.91
CA VAL A 110 -3.18 -6.46 7.45
C VAL A 110 -4.13 -5.35 6.97
N LEU A 111 -3.79 -4.71 5.85
CA LEU A 111 -4.74 -3.80 5.22
C LEU A 111 -5.92 -4.59 4.61
N PRO A 112 -7.17 -4.11 4.74
CA PRO A 112 -8.32 -4.82 4.21
C PRO A 112 -8.25 -4.96 2.68
N SER A 113 -8.51 -6.15 2.14
CA SER A 113 -8.52 -6.34 0.68
C SER A 113 -9.55 -5.47 -0.05
N ASN A 114 -10.65 -5.12 0.65
CA ASN A 114 -11.69 -4.20 0.21
C ASN A 114 -11.47 -2.75 0.63
N ILE A 115 -10.23 -2.32 0.89
CA ILE A 115 -9.90 -0.96 1.38
C ILE A 115 -10.55 0.14 0.54
N ALA A 116 -10.64 -0.01 -0.78
CA ALA A 116 -11.32 0.98 -1.63
C ALA A 116 -12.80 1.18 -1.29
N SER A 117 -13.52 0.15 -0.82
CA SER A 117 -14.91 0.33 -0.36
C SER A 117 -15.01 1.08 0.97
N LEU A 118 -13.92 1.11 1.76
CA LEU A 118 -13.85 1.81 3.03
C LEU A 118 -13.51 3.29 2.84
N VAL A 119 -12.69 3.62 1.84
CA VAL A 119 -12.07 4.94 1.69
C VAL A 119 -12.06 5.45 0.23
N ALA A 120 -13.11 5.16 -0.53
CA ALA A 120 -13.20 5.37 -1.99
C ALA A 120 -12.88 6.79 -2.49
N PHE A 121 -13.10 7.81 -1.64
CA PHE A 121 -12.99 9.22 -2.02
C PHE A 121 -11.75 9.92 -1.43
N LEU A 122 -10.81 9.17 -0.85
CA LEU A 122 -9.59 9.77 -0.31
C LEU A 122 -8.74 10.38 -1.42
N THR A 123 -8.23 11.56 -1.10
CA THR A 123 -7.17 12.27 -1.82
C THR A 123 -5.83 12.09 -1.13
N THR A 124 -5.83 11.86 0.18
CA THR A 124 -4.64 11.61 0.99
C THR A 124 -4.88 10.42 1.90
N LEU A 125 -3.98 9.44 1.83
CA LEU A 125 -3.91 8.32 2.76
C LEU A 125 -2.47 8.22 3.29
N ASP A 126 -2.28 8.55 4.55
CA ASP A 126 -1.00 8.40 5.23
C ASP A 126 -1.11 7.37 6.36
N LEU A 127 -0.44 6.24 6.15
CA LEU A 127 -0.33 5.11 7.08
C LEU A 127 1.13 4.88 7.49
N SER A 128 2.02 5.82 7.18
CA SER A 128 3.45 5.67 7.38
C SER A 128 3.83 5.51 8.86
N TYR A 129 4.96 4.87 9.13
CA TYR A 129 5.50 4.68 10.48
C TYR A 129 4.49 4.01 11.42
N ASN A 130 4.01 2.83 11.02
CA ASN A 130 3.16 1.96 11.80
C ASN A 130 3.74 0.53 11.78
N GLN A 131 2.94 -0.46 12.16
CA GLN A 131 3.31 -1.87 12.19
C GLN A 131 2.36 -2.70 11.30
N PHE A 132 1.78 -2.10 10.25
CA PHE A 132 0.97 -2.83 9.29
C PHE A 132 1.83 -3.87 8.55
N SER A 133 1.25 -5.04 8.30
CA SER A 133 1.92 -6.23 7.79
C SER A 133 1.18 -6.85 6.61
N GLY A 134 1.78 -7.88 5.99
CA GLY A 134 1.19 -8.57 4.85
C GLY A 134 1.34 -7.82 3.54
N GLU A 135 0.60 -8.22 2.51
CA GLU A 135 0.67 -7.60 1.19
C GLU A 135 -0.10 -6.28 1.13
N ILE A 136 0.41 -5.34 0.32
CA ILE A 136 -0.32 -4.12 -0.04
C ILE A 136 -1.48 -4.53 -0.96
N PRO A 137 -2.75 -4.27 -0.59
CA PRO A 137 -3.88 -4.74 -1.38
C PRO A 137 -3.98 -3.98 -2.70
N ALA A 138 -4.08 -4.70 -3.82
CA ALA A 138 -4.27 -4.12 -5.16
C ALA A 138 -5.48 -3.20 -5.23
N GLY A 139 -6.50 -3.41 -4.38
CA GLY A 139 -7.66 -2.54 -4.24
C GLY A 139 -7.34 -1.07 -3.97
N LEU A 140 -6.16 -0.71 -3.46
CA LEU A 140 -5.73 0.69 -3.32
C LEU A 140 -5.74 1.45 -4.66
N SER A 141 -5.51 0.76 -5.80
CA SER A 141 -5.58 1.37 -7.13
C SER A 141 -6.99 1.85 -7.50
N ASN A 142 -8.03 1.34 -6.83
CA ASN A 142 -9.42 1.74 -7.08
C ASN A 142 -9.78 3.05 -6.38
N ILE A 143 -8.91 3.60 -5.53
CA ILE A 143 -9.10 4.91 -4.90
C ILE A 143 -8.57 5.99 -5.85
N THR A 144 -9.26 6.16 -6.98
CA THR A 144 -8.79 6.95 -8.14
C THR A 144 -8.60 8.45 -7.87
N TYR A 145 -9.02 8.94 -6.70
CA TYR A 145 -8.85 10.32 -6.25
C TYR A 145 -7.53 10.56 -5.50
N LEU A 146 -6.74 9.52 -5.19
CA LEU A 146 -5.51 9.65 -4.42
C LEU A 146 -4.49 10.55 -5.12
N ASN A 147 -4.01 11.54 -4.38
CA ASN A 147 -2.87 12.39 -4.71
C ASN A 147 -1.65 12.04 -3.84
N ILE A 148 -1.89 11.60 -2.60
CA ILE A 148 -0.84 11.26 -1.63
C ILE A 148 -1.12 9.87 -1.05
N LEU A 149 -0.15 8.97 -1.15
CA LEU A 149 -0.18 7.64 -0.55
C LEU A 149 1.16 7.36 0.15
N MET A 150 1.16 7.39 1.48
CA MET A 150 2.36 7.18 2.30
C MET A 150 2.22 5.87 3.08
N LEU A 151 3.10 4.91 2.80
CA LEU A 151 3.11 3.56 3.37
C LEU A 151 4.46 3.22 4.01
N GLN A 152 5.43 4.14 3.97
CA GLN A 152 6.79 3.88 4.41
C GLN A 152 6.89 3.60 5.91
N GLY A 153 7.90 2.84 6.33
CA GLY A 153 8.12 2.52 7.73
C GLY A 153 7.04 1.60 8.30
N ASN A 154 6.72 0.54 7.56
CA ASN A 154 5.78 -0.51 7.97
C ASN A 154 6.46 -1.88 7.84
N GLN A 155 5.68 -2.95 7.92
CA GLN A 155 6.12 -4.34 7.78
C GLN A 155 5.47 -5.00 6.56
N PHE A 156 5.17 -4.23 5.51
CA PHE A 156 4.55 -4.77 4.29
C PHE A 156 5.52 -5.71 3.57
N THR A 157 4.99 -6.84 3.10
CA THR A 157 5.70 -7.91 2.42
C THR A 157 5.12 -8.14 1.02
N GLY A 158 5.77 -9.00 0.22
CA GLY A 158 5.28 -9.36 -1.11
C GLY A 158 5.59 -8.28 -2.15
N GLN A 159 4.90 -8.35 -3.29
CA GLN A 159 5.12 -7.42 -4.40
C GLN A 159 4.29 -6.14 -4.24
N LEU A 160 4.81 -5.04 -4.77
CA LEU A 160 4.00 -3.85 -5.01
C LEU A 160 2.95 -4.16 -6.09
N PRO A 161 1.64 -3.90 -5.85
CA PRO A 161 0.63 -4.13 -6.85
C PRO A 161 0.90 -3.28 -8.10
N PRO A 162 1.05 -3.90 -9.29
CA PRO A 162 1.30 -3.16 -10.53
C PRO A 162 0.17 -2.18 -10.86
N GLU A 163 -1.04 -2.43 -10.37
CA GLU A 163 -2.21 -1.57 -10.53
C GLU A 163 -2.03 -0.19 -9.88
N LEU A 164 -1.11 -0.01 -8.91
CA LEU A 164 -0.83 1.30 -8.33
C LEU A 164 -0.33 2.30 -9.37
N ALA A 165 0.33 1.84 -10.44
CA ALA A 165 0.75 2.70 -11.55
C ALA A 165 -0.43 3.29 -12.34
N SER A 166 -1.66 2.77 -12.17
CA SER A 166 -2.85 3.31 -12.81
C SER A 166 -3.40 4.57 -12.12
N LEU A 167 -2.92 4.92 -10.92
CA LEU A 167 -3.37 6.09 -10.15
C LEU A 167 -2.85 7.41 -10.75
N GLN A 168 -3.51 7.88 -11.81
CA GLN A 168 -3.10 9.07 -12.60
C GLN A 168 -3.00 10.39 -11.81
N ARG A 169 -3.61 10.46 -10.62
CA ARG A 169 -3.60 11.65 -9.76
C ARG A 169 -2.49 11.62 -8.71
N LEU A 170 -1.83 10.48 -8.51
CA LEU A 170 -0.86 10.32 -7.46
C LEU A 170 0.37 11.20 -7.75
N ARG A 171 0.71 12.07 -6.80
CA ARG A 171 1.81 13.04 -6.85
C ARG A 171 2.86 12.77 -5.79
N GLN A 172 2.48 12.11 -4.71
CA GLN A 172 3.38 11.74 -3.64
C GLN A 172 3.11 10.29 -3.24
N PHE A 173 4.17 9.49 -3.31
CA PHE A 173 4.13 8.08 -2.99
C PHE A 173 5.39 7.69 -2.24
N SER A 174 5.27 6.90 -1.19
CA SER A 174 6.41 6.21 -0.61
C SER A 174 5.99 4.87 -0.02
N ALA A 175 6.74 3.85 -0.35
CA ALA A 175 6.69 2.51 0.22
C ALA A 175 8.08 2.10 0.76
N ALA A 176 8.96 3.07 1.00
CA ALA A 176 10.28 2.87 1.59
C ALA A 176 10.20 2.18 2.97
N ASP A 177 11.30 1.66 3.47
CA ASP A 177 11.39 1.08 4.83
C ASP A 177 10.30 0.02 5.08
N ASN A 178 10.24 -0.98 4.20
CA ASN A 178 9.33 -2.13 4.29
C ASN A 178 10.11 -3.43 3.94
N GLN A 179 9.41 -4.53 3.73
CA GLN A 179 9.95 -5.84 3.35
C GLN A 179 9.46 -6.26 1.96
N LEU A 180 9.30 -5.30 1.06
CA LEU A 180 8.77 -5.52 -0.30
C LEU A 180 9.81 -6.16 -1.21
N ILE A 181 9.31 -6.96 -2.15
CA ILE A 181 10.13 -7.73 -3.09
C ILE A 181 9.62 -7.61 -4.53
N GLY A 182 10.47 -7.97 -5.49
CA GLY A 182 10.10 -8.08 -6.90
C GLY A 182 10.17 -6.75 -7.66
N PRO A 183 9.62 -6.71 -8.88
CA PRO A 183 9.74 -5.55 -9.76
C PRO A 183 8.91 -4.36 -9.26
N VAL A 184 9.50 -3.16 -9.30
CA VAL A 184 8.81 -1.90 -9.08
C VAL A 184 7.81 -1.65 -10.22
N PRO A 185 6.56 -1.25 -9.93
CA PRO A 185 5.59 -0.88 -10.95
C PRO A 185 6.08 0.27 -11.83
N LYS A 186 5.72 0.24 -13.11
CA LYS A 186 6.09 1.29 -14.07
C LYS A 186 5.17 2.51 -13.91
N PHE A 187 5.50 3.39 -12.97
CA PHE A 187 4.84 4.68 -12.82
C PHE A 187 5.17 5.61 -14.00
N ASP A 188 4.25 6.53 -14.32
CA ASP A 188 4.51 7.57 -15.33
C ASP A 188 5.59 8.52 -14.80
N GLU A 189 6.60 8.82 -15.61
CA GLU A 189 7.72 9.71 -15.26
C GLU A 189 7.23 11.09 -14.79
N ALA A 190 6.10 11.57 -15.32
CA ALA A 190 5.49 12.84 -14.92
C ALA A 190 4.94 12.84 -13.48
N MET A 191 4.83 11.67 -12.83
CA MET A 191 4.46 11.56 -11.42
C MET A 191 5.61 11.92 -10.48
N GLY A 192 6.87 11.90 -10.96
CA GLY A 192 8.03 12.26 -10.16
C GLY A 192 8.32 11.31 -9.00
N ILE A 193 7.88 10.05 -9.08
CA ILE A 193 8.13 9.01 -8.08
C ILE A 193 9.56 8.49 -8.29
N GLY A 194 10.45 8.81 -7.35
CA GLY A 194 11.89 8.50 -7.44
C GLY A 194 12.33 7.30 -6.60
N GLU A 195 13.63 7.05 -6.59
CA GLU A 195 14.29 5.97 -5.83
C GLU A 195 13.97 6.02 -4.32
N ASP A 196 13.93 7.23 -3.75
CA ASP A 196 13.61 7.46 -2.33
C ASP A 196 12.25 6.88 -1.91
N SER A 197 11.30 6.78 -2.84
CA SER A 197 9.98 6.18 -2.59
C SER A 197 10.04 4.67 -2.35
N PHE A 198 11.16 4.02 -2.64
CA PHE A 198 11.34 2.57 -2.55
C PHE A 198 12.52 2.15 -1.67
N ALA A 199 13.27 3.12 -1.13
CA ALA A 199 14.47 2.91 -0.33
C ALA A 199 14.26 1.88 0.80
N ASN A 200 15.34 1.20 1.18
CA ASN A 200 15.34 0.22 2.29
C ASN A 200 14.36 -0.96 2.12
N ASN A 201 14.01 -1.32 0.88
CA ASN A 201 13.39 -2.60 0.54
C ASN A 201 14.38 -3.45 -0.27
N THR A 202 15.15 -4.33 0.40
CA THR A 202 16.29 -5.02 -0.23
C THR A 202 15.92 -6.00 -1.33
N GLY A 203 14.64 -6.37 -1.47
CA GLY A 203 14.18 -7.29 -2.51
C GLY A 203 13.51 -6.60 -3.71
N LEU A 204 13.35 -5.27 -3.69
CA LEU A 204 12.82 -4.53 -4.84
C LEU A 204 13.88 -4.39 -5.93
N CYS A 205 13.44 -4.41 -7.18
CA CYS A 205 14.27 -4.21 -8.36
C CYS A 205 13.46 -3.56 -9.49
N GLY A 206 14.11 -3.13 -10.56
CA GLY A 206 13.51 -2.39 -11.67
C GLY A 206 13.44 -0.89 -11.41
N LEU A 207 13.44 -0.11 -12.49
CA LEU A 207 13.47 1.35 -12.43
C LEU A 207 12.34 1.90 -11.53
N PRO A 208 12.63 2.88 -10.65
CA PRO A 208 13.86 3.69 -10.59
C PRO A 208 15.04 3.05 -9.81
N MET A 209 14.89 1.83 -9.29
CA MET A 209 15.97 1.08 -8.62
C MET A 209 16.89 0.36 -9.63
N ASP A 210 17.85 -0.42 -9.12
CA ASP A 210 18.65 -1.35 -9.92
C ASP A 210 17.79 -2.34 -10.69
N LEU A 211 18.19 -2.68 -11.92
CA LEU A 211 17.46 -3.62 -12.78
C LEU A 211 17.28 -5.00 -12.11
N CYS A 212 16.12 -5.61 -12.33
CA CYS A 212 15.89 -7.00 -11.90
C CYS A 212 16.85 -7.93 -12.65
N ILE A 213 17.64 -8.69 -11.89
CA ILE A 213 18.56 -9.69 -12.43
C ILE A 213 17.81 -11.03 -12.45
N ASP A 214 17.57 -11.57 -13.64
CA ASP A 214 17.17 -12.96 -13.79
C ASP A 214 18.41 -13.84 -13.62
N LEU A 215 18.55 -14.46 -12.45
CA LEU A 215 19.69 -15.32 -12.09
C LEU A 215 19.91 -16.49 -13.08
N GLU A 216 18.90 -16.86 -13.87
CA GLU A 216 19.04 -17.84 -14.95
C GLU A 216 19.90 -17.33 -16.12
N GLU A 217 19.82 -16.04 -16.48
CA GLU A 217 20.61 -15.49 -17.59
C GLU A 217 22.09 -15.28 -17.22
N GLU A 218 22.36 -14.88 -15.97
CA GLU A 218 23.71 -14.74 -15.44
C GLU A 218 24.41 -16.11 -15.34
N MET A 219 23.72 -17.14 -14.82
CA MET A 219 24.30 -18.48 -14.71
C MET A 219 24.55 -19.12 -16.08
N ILE A 220 23.73 -18.82 -17.09
CA ILE A 220 23.97 -19.20 -18.49
C ILE A 220 25.15 -18.43 -19.08
N ARG A 221 25.27 -17.12 -18.86
CA ARG A 221 26.42 -16.31 -19.34
C ARG A 221 27.74 -16.76 -18.72
N PHE A 222 27.80 -16.90 -17.39
CA PHE A 222 29.01 -17.36 -16.70
C PHE A 222 29.30 -18.83 -16.96
N GLY A 223 28.27 -19.67 -17.09
CA GLY A 223 28.40 -21.06 -17.53
C GLY A 223 28.96 -21.19 -18.95
N MET A 224 28.53 -20.34 -19.88
CA MET A 224 29.05 -20.29 -21.25
C MET A 224 30.50 -19.77 -21.31
N ILE A 225 30.85 -18.75 -20.51
CA ILE A 225 32.23 -18.24 -20.44
C ILE A 225 33.16 -19.28 -19.80
N GLY A 226 32.72 -19.95 -18.73
CA GLY A 226 33.43 -21.08 -18.13
C GLY A 226 33.62 -22.24 -19.11
N ALA A 227 32.58 -22.64 -19.82
CA ALA A 227 32.67 -23.68 -20.84
C ALA A 227 33.63 -23.29 -21.99
N ALA A 228 33.62 -22.04 -22.45
CA ALA A 228 34.49 -21.57 -23.52
C ALA A 228 35.98 -21.49 -23.11
N LEU A 229 36.28 -21.08 -21.88
CA LEU A 229 37.66 -20.97 -21.37
C LEU A 229 38.27 -22.34 -21.03
N PHE A 230 37.46 -23.29 -20.54
CA PHE A 230 37.94 -24.61 -20.11
C PHE A 230 37.76 -25.73 -21.14
N ALA A 231 36.95 -25.53 -22.20
CA ALA A 231 36.83 -26.49 -23.31
C ALA A 231 38.18 -26.84 -23.98
N PRO A 232 39.10 -25.89 -24.25
CA PRO A 232 40.41 -26.22 -24.82
C PRO A 232 41.24 -27.10 -23.89
N VAL A 233 41.17 -26.85 -22.57
CA VAL A 233 41.92 -27.61 -21.55
C VAL A 233 41.37 -29.03 -21.41
N GLY A 234 40.03 -29.17 -21.37
CA GLY A 234 39.37 -30.47 -21.33
C GLY A 234 39.64 -31.31 -22.59
N ALA A 235 39.62 -30.69 -23.77
CA ALA A 235 39.95 -31.36 -25.03
C ALA A 235 41.43 -31.76 -25.10
N PHE A 236 42.34 -30.90 -24.62
CA PHE A 236 43.77 -31.19 -24.60
C PHE A 236 44.12 -32.34 -23.65
N LEU A 237 43.57 -32.34 -22.44
CA LEU A 237 43.74 -33.44 -21.48
C LEU A 237 43.12 -34.74 -22.00
N GLY A 238 41.91 -34.69 -22.55
CA GLY A 238 41.25 -35.86 -23.16
C GLY A 238 42.06 -36.45 -24.31
N TRP A 239 42.61 -35.61 -25.20
CA TRP A 239 43.49 -36.04 -26.29
C TRP A 239 44.80 -36.65 -25.76
N PHE A 240 45.41 -36.04 -24.74
CA PHE A 240 46.64 -36.54 -24.11
C PHE A 240 46.45 -37.94 -23.50
N PHE A 241 45.37 -38.16 -22.75
CA PHE A 241 45.06 -39.46 -22.15
C PHE A 241 44.66 -40.53 -23.16
N LEU A 242 44.01 -40.15 -24.27
CA LEU A 242 43.64 -41.09 -25.33
C LEU A 242 44.85 -41.53 -26.16
N ASN A 243 45.86 -40.67 -26.34
CA ASN A 243 47.10 -41.04 -27.02
C ASN A 243 48.00 -41.93 -26.16
N ASP A 244 48.11 -41.67 -24.84
CA ASP A 244 48.86 -42.53 -23.92
C ASP A 244 48.30 -43.96 -23.86
N LYS A 245 46.97 -44.12 -23.98
CA LYS A 245 46.31 -45.44 -24.08
C LYS A 245 46.56 -46.16 -25.41
N LYS A 246 46.75 -45.42 -26.53
CA LYS A 246 47.06 -46.02 -27.83
C LYS A 246 48.50 -46.51 -27.90
N GLU A 247 49.42 -45.78 -27.29
CA GLU A 247 50.84 -46.15 -27.22
C GLU A 247 51.04 -47.43 -26.40
N LYS A 248 50.41 -47.53 -25.22
CA LYS A 248 50.43 -48.75 -24.38
C LYS A 248 49.75 -49.97 -25.02
N ARG A 249 48.74 -49.79 -25.88
CA ARG A 249 48.13 -50.89 -26.66
C ARG A 249 48.97 -51.32 -27.87
N GLY A 250 49.78 -50.42 -28.44
CA GLY A 250 50.69 -50.71 -29.53
C GLY A 250 51.88 -51.58 -29.09
N GLU A 251 52.39 -51.34 -27.88
CA GLU A 251 53.52 -52.10 -27.33
C GLU A 251 53.15 -53.54 -26.91
N LEU A 252 51.92 -53.77 -26.41
CA LEU A 252 51.44 -55.10 -26.06
C LEU A 252 51.21 -56.01 -27.28
N ARG A 253 50.94 -55.46 -28.48
CA ARG A 253 50.76 -56.22 -29.72
C ARG A 253 52.07 -56.57 -30.45
N ARG A 254 53.23 -56.04 -30.04
CA ARG A 254 54.55 -56.40 -30.60
C ARG A 254 55.31 -57.43 -29.76
N ARG A 255 54.74 -57.90 -28.64
CA ARG A 255 55.34 -58.90 -27.73
C ARG A 255 54.55 -60.23 -27.63
N SER A 256 53.61 -60.47 -28.54
CA SER A 256 52.95 -61.78 -28.76
C SER A 256 53.30 -62.30 -30.14
#